data_AF-A0A6J7HA90-F1
#
_entry.id   AF-A0A6J7HA90-F1
#
_cell.length_a   1.000
_cell.length_b   1.000
_cell.length_c   1.000
_cell.angle_alpha   90.00
_cell.angle_beta   90.00
_cell.angle_gamma   90.00
#
_symmetry.space_group_name_H-M   'P 1'
#
loop_
_entity.id
_entity.type
_entity.pdbx_description
1 polymer ?
#
loop_
_entity_poly.entity_id
_entity_poly.type
_entity_poly.pdbx_seq_one_letter_code
_entity_poly.pdbx_strand_id
1 'polypeptide(L)'
;MDPIPTAARANASRNGRRERGRRARWAPAREALWDLLDPHLPPGGRVAIVGAGNGDDVPLSRIAARASSVVLLDIDAPTAERARGRVRRGLRRRIRVLQHDVTLGAADRVVDAARRGPAGPGATGTGGPPGAGEARVPDPDEGRPASPGPEPGGTPAPLPGGPYDLVVGDLLYSQLLYPAMLDAGVPHARRRLFLGAHGHEVCRTVVARLQASAPVVVHLHDRACWGNGYDQPHDLDDLLERASAAPDEALDLAADLKGPREADPRDALTALGVPVAETRMWAWPFVPGVDYLVVATRTGG
;
A
#
# COMPACT_ATOMS: atom_id res chain seq x y z
N MET A 1 11.50 -28.28 -3.59
CA MET A 1 10.78 -27.08 -4.05
C MET A 1 10.87 -26.06 -2.94
N ASP A 2 11.43 -24.89 -3.20
CA ASP A 2 11.44 -23.82 -2.19
C ASP A 2 10.00 -23.38 -1.89
N PRO A 3 9.68 -23.07 -0.62
CA PRO A 3 8.34 -22.61 -0.26
C PRO A 3 8.02 -21.32 -1.02
N ILE A 4 6.88 -21.30 -1.71
CA ILE A 4 6.49 -20.14 -2.50
C ILE A 4 6.37 -18.90 -1.60
N PRO A 5 6.91 -17.73 -2.01
CA PRO A 5 6.78 -16.51 -1.23
C PRO A 5 5.31 -16.12 -1.07
N THR A 6 4.88 -15.86 0.17
CA THR A 6 3.62 -15.18 0.48
C THR A 6 3.65 -13.73 -0.05
N ALA A 7 2.49 -13.07 -0.15
CA ALA A 7 2.43 -11.66 -0.54
C ALA A 7 3.30 -10.78 0.37
N ALA A 8 3.27 -11.11 1.65
CA ALA A 8 4.16 -10.58 2.67
C ALA A 8 5.64 -10.61 2.29
N ARG A 9 6.13 -11.79 1.87
CA ARG A 9 7.54 -12.01 1.53
C ARG A 9 7.94 -11.32 0.24
N ALA A 10 7.05 -11.31 -0.75
CA ALA A 10 7.24 -10.59 -2.01
C ALA A 10 7.49 -9.10 -1.76
N ASN A 11 6.59 -8.45 -1.01
CA ASN A 11 6.70 -7.04 -0.66
C ASN A 11 7.96 -6.73 0.17
N ALA A 12 8.22 -7.54 1.20
CA ALA A 12 9.44 -7.46 2.01
C ALA A 12 10.72 -7.48 1.16
N SER A 13 10.81 -8.43 0.21
CA SER A 13 12.00 -8.62 -0.61
C SER A 13 12.30 -7.42 -1.51
N ARG A 14 11.28 -6.77 -2.08
CA ARG A 14 11.43 -5.59 -2.92
C ARG A 14 11.87 -4.37 -2.10
N ASN A 15 11.27 -4.18 -0.94
CA ASN A 15 11.60 -3.08 -0.03
C ASN A 15 13.02 -3.21 0.56
N GLY A 16 13.49 -4.45 0.74
CA GLY A 16 14.85 -4.76 1.19
C GLY A 16 15.95 -4.42 0.17
N ARG A 17 15.66 -4.41 -1.14
CA ARG A 17 16.63 -4.06 -2.19
C ARG A 17 16.88 -2.55 -2.20
N ARG A 18 17.91 -2.13 -1.47
CA ARG A 18 18.35 -0.72 -1.41
C ARG A 18 19.12 -0.33 -2.65
N GLU A 19 18.59 0.61 -3.40
CA GLU A 19 19.35 1.35 -4.40
C GLU A 19 20.16 2.46 -3.70
N ARG A 20 21.43 2.65 -4.08
CA ARG A 20 22.22 3.79 -3.61
C ARG A 20 21.54 5.09 -4.05
N GLY A 21 21.49 6.08 -3.17
CA GLY A 21 20.90 7.38 -3.48
C GLY A 21 19.37 7.46 -3.39
N ARG A 22 18.63 6.33 -3.23
CA ARG A 22 17.16 6.33 -3.09
C ARG A 22 16.66 7.35 -2.07
N ARG A 23 17.23 7.34 -0.86
CA ARG A 23 16.86 8.28 0.20
C ARG A 23 17.10 9.75 -0.18
N ALA A 24 18.18 10.06 -0.89
CA ALA A 24 18.42 11.43 -1.34
C ALA A 24 17.38 11.84 -2.39
N ARG A 25 17.13 10.97 -3.37
CA ARG A 25 16.13 11.16 -4.42
C ARG A 25 14.71 11.37 -3.85
N TRP A 26 14.34 10.64 -2.82
CA TRP A 26 13.02 10.75 -2.17
C TRP A 26 12.92 11.90 -1.15
N ALA A 27 13.89 12.82 -1.09
CA ALA A 27 13.81 13.97 -0.20
C ALA A 27 12.59 14.87 -0.45
N PRO A 28 12.24 15.23 -1.71
CA PRO A 28 11.06 16.06 -1.96
C PRO A 28 9.76 15.42 -1.46
N ALA A 29 9.56 14.12 -1.71
CA ALA A 29 8.38 13.39 -1.23
C ALA A 29 8.29 13.37 0.32
N ARG A 30 9.42 13.22 1.02
CA ARG A 30 9.47 13.30 2.48
C ARG A 30 9.10 14.68 3.02
N GLU A 31 9.53 15.74 2.34
CA GLU A 31 9.20 17.11 2.73
C GLU A 31 7.72 17.39 2.48
N ALA A 32 7.18 17.02 1.32
CA ALA A 32 5.75 17.13 1.02
C ALA A 32 4.88 16.37 2.04
N LEU A 33 5.31 15.15 2.42
CA LEU A 33 4.66 14.40 3.48
C LEU A 33 4.75 15.14 4.81
N TRP A 34 5.92 15.66 5.21
CA TRP A 34 6.04 16.40 6.46
C TRP A 34 5.13 17.63 6.50
N ASP A 35 5.09 18.41 5.42
CA ASP A 35 4.28 19.63 5.33
C ASP A 35 2.77 19.34 5.44
N LEU A 36 2.35 18.13 5.07
CA LEU A 36 1.00 17.64 5.33
C LEU A 36 0.83 17.18 6.78
N LEU A 37 1.79 16.49 7.38
CA LEU A 37 1.64 15.89 8.72
C LEU A 37 1.81 16.89 9.87
N ASP A 38 2.74 17.85 9.76
CA ASP A 38 3.17 18.71 10.87
C ASP A 38 2.03 19.50 11.53
N PRO A 39 1.07 20.10 10.78
CA PRO A 39 -0.05 20.82 11.37
C PRO A 39 -0.98 19.91 12.19
N HIS A 40 -1.03 18.62 11.87
CA HIS A 40 -1.99 17.67 12.45
C HIS A 40 -1.36 16.72 13.47
N LEU A 41 -0.04 16.74 13.61
CA LEU A 41 0.66 15.98 14.64
C LEU A 41 0.76 16.84 15.91
N PRO A 42 0.00 16.58 16.99
CA PRO A 42 0.17 17.33 18.22
C PRO A 42 1.56 17.09 18.82
N PRO A 43 2.21 18.10 19.44
CA PRO A 43 3.43 17.88 20.22
C PRO A 43 3.17 16.82 21.30
N GLY A 44 3.99 15.76 21.33
CA GLY A 44 3.78 14.65 22.24
C GLY A 44 2.72 13.64 21.79
N GLY A 45 2.15 13.75 20.58
CA GLY A 45 1.21 12.78 20.04
C GLY A 45 1.79 11.38 19.83
N ARG A 46 0.91 10.41 19.64
CA ARG A 46 1.19 9.00 19.30
C ARG A 46 0.86 8.77 17.83
N VAL A 47 1.85 8.32 17.07
CA VAL A 47 1.75 8.12 15.62
C VAL A 47 1.88 6.64 15.27
N ALA A 48 1.02 6.16 14.38
CA ALA A 48 1.21 4.91 13.66
C ALA A 48 1.57 5.18 12.20
N ILE A 49 2.57 4.46 11.68
CA ILE A 49 2.90 4.44 10.26
C ILE A 49 2.76 3.00 9.78
N VAL A 50 1.79 2.76 8.91
CA VAL A 50 1.48 1.43 8.36
C VAL A 50 2.09 1.32 6.97
N GLY A 51 2.81 0.23 6.71
CA GLY A 51 3.60 0.09 5.48
C GLY A 51 4.95 0.79 5.56
N ALA A 52 5.48 1.01 6.78
CA ALA A 52 6.66 1.84 7.01
C ALA A 52 7.91 1.40 6.23
N GLY A 53 7.95 0.15 5.75
CA GLY A 53 8.97 -0.39 4.89
C GLY A 53 10.36 -0.09 5.40
N ASN A 54 11.20 0.45 4.52
CA ASN A 54 12.54 0.87 4.89
C ASN A 54 12.57 2.30 5.48
N GLY A 55 11.48 3.07 5.40
CA GLY A 55 11.36 4.45 5.88
C GLY A 55 12.22 5.47 5.13
N ASP A 56 12.50 5.25 3.85
CA ASP A 56 13.18 6.22 2.98
C ASP A 56 12.24 7.34 2.48
N ASP A 57 10.94 7.12 2.53
CA ASP A 57 9.79 7.95 2.14
C ASP A 57 9.14 8.70 3.30
N VAL A 58 9.45 8.29 4.53
CA VAL A 58 8.92 8.93 5.73
C VAL A 58 9.96 9.87 6.36
N PRO A 59 9.57 11.10 6.78
CA PRO A 59 10.41 12.00 7.57
C PRO A 59 10.55 11.54 9.05
N LEU A 60 10.94 10.29 9.27
CA LEU A 60 10.84 9.58 10.55
C LEU A 60 11.54 10.31 11.72
N SER A 61 12.68 10.97 11.48
CA SER A 61 13.37 11.74 12.51
C SER A 61 12.56 12.96 12.97
N ARG A 62 11.84 13.65 12.07
CA ARG A 62 11.01 14.82 12.40
C ARG A 62 9.77 14.38 13.16
N ILE A 63 9.10 13.32 12.68
CA ILE A 63 7.97 12.69 13.37
C ILE A 63 8.37 12.28 14.79
N ALA A 64 9.47 11.54 14.96
CA ALA A 64 9.91 11.10 16.28
C ALA A 64 10.39 12.23 17.20
N ALA A 65 10.87 13.35 16.64
CA ALA A 65 11.22 14.53 17.43
C ALA A 65 9.97 15.20 18.03
N ARG A 66 8.88 15.26 17.25
CA ARG A 66 7.61 15.90 17.63
C ARG A 66 6.70 14.99 18.47
N ALA A 67 6.59 13.72 18.11
CA ALA A 67 5.76 12.72 18.78
C ALA A 67 6.38 12.23 20.10
N SER A 68 5.53 11.79 21.04
CA SER A 68 5.98 11.05 22.24
C SER A 68 6.28 9.58 21.91
N SER A 69 5.53 9.02 20.96
CA SER A 69 5.68 7.64 20.49
C SER A 69 5.35 7.51 19.01
N VAL A 70 6.12 6.67 18.31
CA VAL A 70 5.89 6.27 16.92
C VAL A 70 5.88 4.75 16.86
N VAL A 71 4.88 4.17 16.21
CA VAL A 71 4.80 2.73 15.94
C VAL A 71 4.90 2.52 14.44
N LEU A 72 5.94 1.81 14.00
CA LEU A 72 6.10 1.34 12.63
C LEU A 72 5.45 -0.03 12.51
N LEU A 73 4.36 -0.11 11.76
CA LEU A 73 3.63 -1.34 11.46
C LEU A 73 4.02 -1.78 10.07
N ASP A 74 4.70 -2.92 9.98
CA ASP A 74 5.11 -3.48 8.70
C ASP A 74 5.10 -5.00 8.74
N ILE A 75 4.90 -5.64 7.60
CA ILE A 75 4.97 -7.09 7.51
C ILE A 75 6.42 -7.60 7.55
N ASP A 76 7.38 -6.76 7.17
CA ASP A 76 8.82 -6.93 7.27
C ASP A 76 9.40 -6.09 8.40
N ALA A 77 9.17 -6.52 9.64
CA ALA A 77 9.72 -5.87 10.82
C ALA A 77 11.25 -5.68 10.78
N PRO A 78 12.08 -6.64 10.28
CA PRO A 78 13.51 -6.41 10.10
C PRO A 78 13.84 -5.19 9.22
N THR A 79 13.10 -4.94 8.13
CA THR A 79 13.30 -3.76 7.29
C THR A 79 12.93 -2.46 8.03
N ALA A 80 11.82 -2.44 8.76
CA ALA A 80 11.42 -1.29 9.58
C ALA A 80 12.38 -1.04 10.76
N GLU A 81 12.95 -2.09 11.36
CA GLU A 81 14.00 -1.95 12.39
C GLU A 81 15.27 -1.31 11.83
N ARG A 82 15.64 -1.62 10.58
CA ARG A 82 16.73 -0.91 9.89
C ARG A 82 16.39 0.57 9.65
N ALA A 83 15.11 0.90 9.40
CA ALA A 83 14.65 2.28 9.29
C ALA A 83 14.88 3.03 10.61
N ARG A 84 14.38 2.46 11.71
CA ARG A 84 14.58 2.95 13.08
C ARG A 84 16.07 3.09 13.44
N GLY A 85 16.91 2.13 13.04
CA GLY A 85 18.35 2.16 13.25
C GLY A 85 19.07 3.36 12.63
N ARG A 86 18.47 4.07 11.66
CA ARG A 86 19.05 5.26 11.02
C ARG A 86 18.67 6.57 11.70
N VAL A 87 17.70 6.55 12.60
CA VAL A 87 17.30 7.70 13.41
C VAL A 87 18.36 7.96 14.50
N ARG A 88 18.47 9.18 15.05
CA ARG A 88 19.38 9.47 16.16
C ARG A 88 19.04 8.63 17.40
N ARG A 89 20.04 8.12 18.13
CA ARG A 89 19.87 7.20 19.28
C ARG A 89 18.83 7.69 20.30
N GLY A 90 18.83 8.99 20.63
CA GLY A 90 17.88 9.59 21.57
C GLY A 90 16.41 9.54 21.11
N LEU A 91 16.15 9.55 19.81
CA LEU A 91 14.81 9.45 19.23
C LEU A 91 14.38 8.00 18.99
N ARG A 92 15.31 7.07 18.76
CA ARG A 92 15.00 5.64 18.55
C ARG A 92 14.19 5.00 19.67
N ARG A 93 14.32 5.49 20.90
CA ARG A 93 13.56 5.00 22.07
C ARG A 93 12.07 5.32 22.00
N ARG A 94 11.68 6.31 21.19
CA ARG A 94 10.28 6.68 20.93
C ARG A 94 9.65 5.84 19.83
N ILE A 95 10.48 5.15 19.03
CA ILE A 95 10.04 4.37 17.87
C ILE A 95 9.99 2.90 18.26
N ARG A 96 8.83 2.27 18.10
CA ARG A 96 8.62 0.83 18.21
C ARG A 96 8.32 0.26 16.83
N VAL A 97 8.77 -0.95 16.57
CA VAL A 97 8.43 -1.70 15.35
C VAL A 97 7.55 -2.86 15.75
N LEU A 98 6.42 -3.04 15.06
CA LEU A 98 5.51 -4.16 15.25
C LEU A 98 5.34 -4.86 13.91
N GLN A 99 5.60 -6.17 13.88
CA GLN A 99 5.27 -6.98 12.72
C GLN A 99 3.75 -7.10 12.61
N HIS A 100 3.16 -6.58 11.55
CA HIS A 100 1.72 -6.58 11.40
C HIS A 100 1.30 -6.63 9.92
N ASP A 101 0.42 -7.58 9.60
CA ASP A 101 -0.32 -7.59 8.35
C ASP A 101 -1.62 -6.81 8.53
N VAL A 102 -1.67 -5.61 7.94
CA VAL A 102 -2.85 -4.74 8.00
C VAL A 102 -4.07 -5.38 7.33
N THR A 103 -3.85 -6.27 6.36
CA THR A 103 -4.92 -6.96 5.60
C THR A 103 -5.48 -8.18 6.31
N LEU A 104 -4.87 -8.62 7.43
CA LEU A 104 -5.27 -9.83 8.17
C LEU A 104 -5.39 -11.07 7.26
N GLY A 105 -4.40 -11.25 6.38
CA GLY A 105 -4.29 -12.34 5.43
C GLY A 105 -5.19 -12.21 4.20
N ALA A 106 -5.96 -11.12 4.04
CA ALA A 106 -6.83 -10.95 2.88
C ALA A 106 -6.02 -10.90 1.57
N ALA A 107 -4.88 -10.21 1.57
CA ALA A 107 -4.00 -10.16 0.41
C ALA A 107 -3.47 -11.55 0.02
N ASP A 108 -2.98 -12.32 1.00
CA ASP A 108 -2.48 -13.68 0.76
C ASP A 108 -3.56 -14.60 0.18
N ARG A 109 -4.80 -14.54 0.70
CA ARG A 109 -5.93 -15.32 0.17
C ARG A 109 -6.23 -15.01 -1.30
N VAL A 110 -6.23 -13.73 -1.67
CA VAL A 110 -6.46 -13.29 -3.05
C VAL A 110 -5.33 -13.75 -3.97
N VAL A 111 -4.07 -13.61 -3.54
CA VAL A 111 -2.90 -14.05 -4.31
C VAL A 111 -2.93 -15.57 -4.51
N ASP A 112 -3.20 -16.35 -3.47
CA ASP A 112 -3.28 -17.81 -3.56
C ASP A 112 -4.43 -18.27 -4.47
N ALA A 113 -5.59 -17.62 -4.40
CA ALA A 113 -6.70 -17.89 -5.31
C ALA A 113 -6.33 -17.57 -6.77
N ALA A 114 -5.64 -16.46 -7.02
CA ALA A 114 -5.14 -16.10 -8.34
C ALA A 114 -4.13 -17.13 -8.89
N ARG A 115 -3.33 -17.75 -8.02
CA ARG A 115 -2.39 -18.80 -8.44
C ARG A 115 -3.10 -20.10 -8.81
N ARG A 116 -4.03 -20.56 -7.96
CA ARG A 116 -4.73 -21.85 -8.12
C ARG A 116 -5.83 -21.86 -9.18
N GLY A 117 -6.37 -20.69 -9.55
CA GLY A 117 -7.51 -20.63 -10.47
C GLY A 117 -7.27 -21.36 -11.80
N PRO A 118 -8.33 -21.93 -12.43
CA PRO A 118 -8.21 -22.61 -13.71
C PRO A 118 -7.62 -21.64 -14.75
N ALA A 119 -6.68 -22.12 -15.57
CA ALA A 119 -6.17 -21.36 -16.71
C ALA A 119 -7.38 -20.82 -17.48
N GLY A 120 -7.54 -19.49 -17.51
CA GLY A 120 -8.69 -18.90 -18.17
C GLY A 120 -8.73 -19.37 -19.63
N PRO A 121 -9.91 -19.41 -20.27
CA PRO A 121 -10.12 -20.01 -21.60
C PRO A 121 -9.33 -19.38 -22.77
N GLY A 122 -8.35 -18.50 -22.50
CA GLY A 122 -7.44 -17.91 -23.49
C GLY A 122 -5.98 -18.36 -23.38
N ALA A 123 -5.64 -19.34 -22.54
CA ALA A 123 -4.25 -19.85 -22.43
C ALA A 123 -3.89 -20.94 -23.46
N THR A 124 -4.82 -21.30 -24.36
CA THR A 124 -4.59 -22.29 -25.42
C THR A 124 -4.57 -21.62 -26.79
N GLY A 125 -3.35 -21.36 -27.27
CA GLY A 125 -3.02 -21.10 -28.67
C GLY A 125 -1.49 -21.08 -28.78
N THR A 126 -0.79 -22.06 -29.35
CA THR A 126 -1.16 -23.03 -30.40
C THR A 126 -0.38 -24.34 -30.28
N GLY A 127 -1.08 -25.49 -30.34
CA GLY A 127 -0.53 -26.74 -30.89
C GLY A 127 -0.57 -27.99 -30.01
N GLY A 128 -1.60 -28.84 -30.16
CA GLY A 128 -1.56 -30.25 -29.73
C GLY A 128 -2.96 -30.86 -29.46
N PRO A 129 -3.31 -32.02 -30.04
CA PRO A 129 -4.62 -32.67 -29.85
C PRO A 129 -4.75 -33.34 -28.47
N PRO A 130 -5.97 -33.60 -27.96
CA PRO A 130 -6.20 -34.04 -26.60
C PRO A 130 -6.00 -35.55 -26.44
N GLY A 131 -5.11 -35.93 -25.52
CA GLY A 131 -4.98 -37.29 -24.99
C GLY A 131 -5.86 -37.46 -23.75
N ALA A 132 -6.66 -38.51 -23.72
CA ALA A 132 -7.62 -38.83 -22.68
C ALA A 132 -6.97 -39.30 -21.37
N GLY A 133 -7.54 -38.84 -20.25
CA GLY A 133 -7.61 -39.57 -18.98
C GLY A 133 -6.47 -39.37 -17.99
N GLU A 134 -6.66 -38.51 -17.00
CA GLU A 134 -5.90 -38.59 -15.74
C GLU A 134 -6.79 -38.35 -14.52
N ALA A 135 -6.55 -39.19 -13.51
CA ALA A 135 -7.27 -39.27 -12.26
C ALA A 135 -6.98 -38.07 -11.34
N ARG A 136 -7.99 -37.69 -10.56
CA ARG A 136 -7.95 -36.59 -9.58
C ARG A 136 -7.02 -36.98 -8.42
N VAL A 137 -5.87 -36.34 -8.32
CA VAL A 137 -4.98 -36.43 -7.16
C VAL A 137 -5.57 -35.59 -6.02
N PRO A 138 -5.73 -36.11 -4.79
CA PRO A 138 -6.22 -35.33 -3.65
C PRO A 138 -5.23 -34.23 -3.26
N ASP A 139 -5.77 -33.05 -2.93
CA ASP A 139 -5.02 -31.87 -2.52
C ASP A 139 -4.41 -32.09 -1.11
N PRO A 140 -3.08 -31.99 -0.92
CA PRO A 140 -2.44 -32.21 0.38
C PRO A 140 -2.75 -31.14 1.44
N ASP A 141 -3.58 -30.13 1.14
CA ASP A 141 -3.98 -29.07 2.08
C ASP A 141 -5.44 -29.20 2.60
N GLU A 142 -6.12 -30.34 2.37
CA GLU A 142 -7.41 -30.68 2.99
C GLU A 142 -7.24 -30.89 4.52
N GLY A 143 -7.19 -29.80 5.28
CA GLY A 143 -7.16 -29.87 6.75
C GLY A 143 -6.78 -28.59 7.48
N ARG A 144 -6.30 -27.55 6.78
CA ARG A 144 -6.03 -26.26 7.43
C ARG A 144 -7.35 -25.48 7.57
N PRO A 145 -7.84 -25.20 8.79
CA PRO A 145 -9.06 -24.41 8.95
C PRO A 145 -8.83 -23.03 8.31
N ALA A 146 -9.65 -22.69 7.33
CA ALA A 146 -9.68 -21.35 6.78
C ALA A 146 -9.97 -20.38 7.93
N SER A 147 -9.10 -19.39 8.15
CA SER A 147 -9.44 -18.28 9.03
C SER A 147 -10.72 -17.66 8.50
N PRO A 148 -11.80 -17.57 9.29
CA PRO A 148 -13.06 -17.02 8.83
C PRO A 148 -12.80 -15.62 8.26
N GLY A 149 -13.33 -15.36 7.07
CA GLY A 149 -13.35 -14.00 6.54
C GLY A 149 -14.05 -13.07 7.54
N PRO A 150 -13.72 -11.77 7.56
CA PRO A 150 -14.44 -10.84 8.42
C PRO A 150 -15.94 -10.93 8.12
N GLU A 151 -16.76 -11.13 9.15
CA GLU A 151 -18.20 -11.14 8.96
C GLU A 151 -18.66 -9.78 8.40
N PRO A 152 -19.47 -9.76 7.33
CA PRO A 152 -20.00 -8.52 6.80
C PRO A 152 -20.85 -7.83 7.88
N GLY A 153 -20.40 -6.68 8.37
CA GLY A 153 -21.08 -5.88 9.39
C GLY A 153 -20.32 -5.70 10.71
N GLY A 154 -19.19 -6.39 10.91
CA GLY A 154 -18.33 -6.16 12.07
C GLY A 154 -17.65 -4.78 12.02
N THR A 155 -17.60 -4.07 13.15
CA THR A 155 -16.75 -2.88 13.28
C THR A 155 -15.28 -3.27 13.07
N PRO A 156 -14.52 -2.60 12.18
CA PRO A 156 -13.12 -2.92 11.94
C PRO A 156 -12.32 -2.85 13.24
N ALA A 157 -11.56 -3.90 13.55
CA ALA A 157 -10.68 -3.88 14.72
C ALA A 157 -9.53 -2.87 14.50
N PRO A 158 -9.22 -2.00 15.47
CA PRO A 158 -8.16 -1.01 15.33
C PRO A 158 -6.76 -1.65 15.15
N LEU A 159 -5.78 -0.82 14.82
CA LEU A 159 -4.38 -1.19 14.77
C LEU A 159 -3.85 -1.50 16.19
N PRO A 160 -2.94 -2.47 16.33
CA PRO A 160 -2.40 -2.85 17.62
C PRO A 160 -1.49 -1.75 18.17
N GLY A 161 -1.64 -1.44 19.46
CA GLY A 161 -0.81 -0.43 20.14
C GLY A 161 -1.39 0.98 20.15
N GLY A 162 -2.67 1.14 19.78
CA GLY A 162 -3.42 2.39 19.90
C GLY A 162 -3.88 2.73 21.34
N PRO A 163 -4.78 3.71 21.49
CA PRO A 163 -5.22 4.64 20.45
C PRO A 163 -4.06 5.52 19.95
N TYR A 164 -4.18 6.01 18.72
CA TYR A 164 -3.23 6.93 18.10
C TYR A 164 -3.89 8.29 17.88
N ASP A 165 -3.09 9.34 17.88
CA ASP A 165 -3.55 10.69 17.51
C ASP A 165 -3.52 10.87 15.98
N LEU A 166 -2.58 10.17 15.31
CA LEU A 166 -2.40 10.21 13.86
C LEU A 166 -2.00 8.83 13.32
N VAL A 167 -2.66 8.38 12.25
CA VAL A 167 -2.27 7.20 11.47
C VAL A 167 -1.88 7.63 10.06
N VAL A 168 -0.73 7.16 9.58
CA VAL A 168 -0.28 7.32 8.20
C VAL A 168 -0.28 5.96 7.52
N GLY A 169 -1.12 5.78 6.51
CA GLY A 169 -1.10 4.63 5.61
C GLY A 169 -0.14 4.89 4.46
N ASP A 170 1.15 4.58 4.68
CA ASP A 170 2.22 4.67 3.69
C ASP A 170 2.33 3.37 2.90
N LEU A 171 1.22 2.99 2.27
CA LEU A 171 1.06 1.64 1.73
C LEU A 171 1.14 1.57 0.22
N LEU A 172 1.25 2.72 -0.49
CA LEU A 172 1.05 2.83 -1.95
C LEU A 172 0.11 1.73 -2.42
N TYR A 173 -1.18 1.84 -2.10
CA TYR A 173 -2.14 0.73 -1.94
C TYR A 173 -2.14 -0.33 -3.06
N SER A 174 -1.66 -0.01 -4.26
CA SER A 174 -1.37 -1.00 -5.31
C SER A 174 -0.44 -2.13 -4.84
N GLN A 175 0.44 -1.84 -3.87
CA GLN A 175 1.38 -2.78 -3.26
C GLN A 175 0.70 -3.85 -2.40
N LEU A 176 -0.57 -3.68 -2.03
CA LEU A 176 -1.30 -4.68 -1.26
C LEU A 176 -1.44 -6.01 -2.04
N LEU A 177 -1.55 -5.96 -3.36
CA LEU A 177 -1.79 -7.14 -4.20
C LEU A 177 -0.83 -7.28 -5.38
N TYR A 178 -0.57 -6.20 -6.12
CA TYR A 178 0.09 -6.30 -7.44
C TYR A 178 1.51 -6.89 -7.37
N PRO A 179 2.41 -6.41 -6.50
CA PRO A 179 3.77 -6.94 -6.44
C PRO A 179 3.78 -8.42 -6.02
N ALA A 180 2.91 -8.80 -5.08
CA ALA A 180 2.76 -10.18 -4.64
C ALA A 180 2.30 -11.13 -5.76
N MET A 181 1.29 -10.73 -6.54
CA MET A 181 0.84 -11.51 -7.70
C MET A 181 1.93 -11.64 -8.77
N LEU A 182 2.74 -10.59 -8.98
CA LEU A 182 3.85 -10.61 -9.91
C LEU A 182 4.93 -11.62 -9.48
N ASP A 183 5.33 -11.62 -8.20
CA ASP A 183 6.32 -12.57 -7.67
C ASP A 183 5.80 -14.02 -7.61
N ALA A 184 4.49 -14.17 -7.42
CA ALA A 184 3.82 -15.46 -7.48
C ALA A 184 3.70 -16.04 -8.91
N GLY A 185 4.15 -15.32 -9.93
CA GLY A 185 4.07 -15.75 -11.33
C GLY A 185 2.66 -15.76 -11.89
N VAL A 186 1.71 -15.03 -11.30
CA VAL A 186 0.32 -14.97 -11.79
C VAL A 186 0.31 -14.30 -13.17
N PRO A 187 -0.25 -14.92 -14.23
CA PRO A 187 -0.28 -14.33 -15.57
C PRO A 187 -0.96 -12.96 -15.62
N HIS A 188 -0.49 -12.06 -16.49
CA HIS A 188 -0.96 -10.67 -16.56
C HIS A 188 -2.49 -10.53 -16.67
N ALA A 189 -3.13 -11.26 -17.57
CA ALA A 189 -4.59 -11.23 -17.74
C ALA A 189 -5.32 -11.63 -16.45
N ARG A 190 -4.77 -12.62 -15.72
CA ARG A 190 -5.34 -13.05 -14.43
C ARG A 190 -5.08 -12.04 -13.32
N ARG A 191 -3.91 -11.39 -13.28
CA ARG A 191 -3.66 -10.28 -12.34
C ARG A 191 -4.72 -9.20 -12.51
N ARG A 192 -4.98 -8.76 -13.74
CA ARG A 192 -6.03 -7.77 -14.03
C ARG A 192 -7.40 -8.21 -13.54
N LEU A 193 -7.79 -9.46 -13.81
CA LEU A 193 -9.06 -10.03 -13.34
C LEU A 193 -9.18 -9.96 -11.81
N PHE A 194 -8.17 -10.46 -11.08
CA PHE A 194 -8.21 -10.52 -9.62
C PHE A 194 -8.08 -9.15 -8.96
N LEU A 195 -7.29 -8.23 -9.53
CA LEU A 195 -7.22 -6.85 -9.07
C LEU A 195 -8.57 -6.16 -9.23
N GLY A 196 -9.22 -6.29 -10.39
CA GLY A 196 -10.57 -5.77 -10.62
C GLY A 196 -11.62 -6.35 -9.67
N ALA A 197 -11.53 -7.66 -9.38
CA ALA A 197 -12.50 -8.35 -8.54
C ALA A 197 -12.32 -8.11 -7.03
N HIS A 198 -11.08 -7.93 -6.55
CA HIS A 198 -10.77 -7.95 -5.11
C HIS A 198 -10.03 -6.71 -4.60
N GLY A 199 -9.47 -5.87 -5.48
CA GLY A 199 -8.66 -4.71 -5.09
C GLY A 199 -9.42 -3.74 -4.21
N HIS A 200 -10.65 -3.35 -4.62
CA HIS A 200 -11.49 -2.44 -3.85
C HIS A 200 -11.84 -2.96 -2.46
N GLU A 201 -12.14 -4.26 -2.32
CA GLU A 201 -12.50 -4.87 -1.04
C GLU A 201 -11.31 -4.89 -0.07
N VAL A 202 -10.13 -5.28 -0.57
CA VAL A 202 -8.89 -5.27 0.22
C VAL A 202 -8.54 -3.84 0.63
N CYS A 203 -8.61 -2.88 -0.30
CA CYS A 203 -8.39 -1.46 -0.02
C CYS A 203 -9.36 -0.95 1.06
N ARG A 204 -10.66 -1.20 0.90
CA ARG A 204 -11.70 -0.80 1.86
C ARG A 204 -11.46 -1.36 3.25
N THR A 205 -11.08 -2.63 3.36
CA THR A 205 -10.77 -3.27 4.66
C THR A 205 -9.62 -2.56 5.37
N VAL A 206 -8.55 -2.24 4.63
CA VAL A 206 -7.41 -1.48 5.17
C VAL A 206 -7.84 -0.08 5.58
N VAL A 207 -8.53 0.66 4.71
CA VAL A 207 -9.00 2.02 5.00
C VAL A 207 -9.87 2.07 6.24
N ALA A 208 -10.88 1.19 6.34
CA ALA A 208 -11.78 1.13 7.48
C ALA A 208 -11.02 0.88 8.80
N ARG A 209 -10.00 0.03 8.74
CA ARG A 209 -9.13 -0.25 9.90
C ARG A 209 -8.29 0.95 10.31
N LEU A 210 -7.72 1.69 9.35
CA LEU A 210 -6.95 2.89 9.68
C LEU A 210 -7.85 3.96 10.31
N GLN A 211 -9.07 4.14 9.78
CA GLN A 211 -10.07 5.06 10.34
C GLN A 211 -10.52 4.68 11.75
N ALA A 212 -10.63 3.39 12.05
CA ALA A 212 -10.93 2.91 13.40
C ALA A 212 -9.79 3.16 14.42
N SER A 213 -8.60 3.58 13.97
CA SER A 213 -7.38 3.61 14.79
C SER A 213 -6.94 4.99 15.27
N ALA A 214 -7.43 6.06 14.63
CA ALA A 214 -7.08 7.43 14.97
C ALA A 214 -8.17 8.42 14.52
N PRO A 215 -8.30 9.57 15.21
CA PRO A 215 -9.18 10.65 14.75
C PRO A 215 -8.65 11.35 13.50
N VAL A 216 -7.35 11.29 13.22
CA VAL A 216 -6.73 11.82 11.99
C VAL A 216 -6.02 10.69 11.26
N VAL A 217 -6.33 10.53 9.98
CA VAL A 217 -5.70 9.53 9.11
C VAL A 217 -5.23 10.17 7.83
N VAL A 218 -4.02 9.84 7.39
CA VAL A 218 -3.47 10.22 6.08
C VAL A 218 -3.23 8.96 5.26
N HIS A 219 -3.92 8.85 4.12
CA HIS A 219 -3.77 7.77 3.16
C HIS A 219 -2.87 8.22 2.01
N LEU A 220 -1.72 7.56 1.83
CA LEU A 220 -0.85 7.76 0.67
C LEU A 220 -1.11 6.66 -0.35
N HIS A 221 -1.42 7.03 -1.58
CA HIS A 221 -1.59 6.06 -2.67
C HIS A 221 -0.99 6.57 -3.98
N ASP A 222 -0.55 5.63 -4.80
CA ASP A 222 0.00 5.86 -6.12
C ASP A 222 -1.15 5.92 -7.14
N ARG A 223 -1.40 7.12 -7.67
CA ARG A 223 -2.50 7.33 -8.63
C ARG A 223 -2.11 6.92 -10.05
N ALA A 224 -0.88 7.24 -10.43
CA ALA A 224 -0.36 6.99 -11.77
C ALA A 224 1.17 6.96 -11.77
N CYS A 225 1.75 6.47 -12.86
CA CYS A 225 3.19 6.38 -13.06
C CYS A 225 3.56 6.85 -14.47
N TRP A 226 4.63 7.64 -14.56
CA TRP A 226 5.31 8.03 -15.79
C TRP A 226 6.61 7.23 -15.90
N GLY A 227 6.96 6.82 -17.13
CA GLY A 227 8.10 5.94 -17.39
C GLY A 227 7.71 4.47 -17.58
N ASN A 228 8.71 3.59 -17.77
CA ASN A 228 8.52 2.15 -18.02
C ASN A 228 7.59 1.80 -19.21
N GLY A 229 7.47 2.68 -20.20
CA GLY A 229 6.63 2.47 -21.39
C GLY A 229 5.13 2.72 -21.16
N TYR A 230 4.74 3.38 -20.07
CA TYR A 230 3.37 3.83 -19.84
C TYR A 230 3.19 5.28 -20.29
N ASP A 231 2.42 5.46 -21.36
CA ASP A 231 1.97 6.78 -21.79
C ASP A 231 0.75 7.22 -20.97
N GLN A 232 0.86 8.38 -20.31
CA GLN A 232 -0.23 9.03 -19.59
C GLN A 232 -0.87 10.11 -20.48
N PRO A 233 -2.18 10.37 -20.32
CA PRO A 233 -2.88 11.40 -21.10
C PRO A 233 -2.46 12.83 -20.74
N HIS A 234 -1.78 13.02 -19.60
CA HIS A 234 -1.35 14.32 -19.09
C HIS A 234 0.12 14.26 -18.67
N ASP A 235 0.80 15.40 -18.73
CA ASP A 235 2.14 15.56 -18.18
C ASP A 235 2.08 15.64 -16.63
N LEU A 236 3.12 15.14 -15.97
CA LEU A 236 3.17 15.14 -14.50
C LEU A 236 3.35 16.55 -13.94
N ASP A 237 4.22 17.36 -14.55
CA ASP A 237 4.53 18.70 -14.06
C ASP A 237 3.31 19.61 -14.24
N ASP A 238 2.61 19.53 -15.37
CA ASP A 238 1.35 20.25 -15.61
C ASP A 238 0.29 19.91 -14.55
N LEU A 239 0.16 18.63 -14.20
CA LEU A 239 -0.78 18.18 -13.16
C LEU A 239 -0.40 18.72 -11.77
N LEU A 240 0.89 18.73 -11.43
CA LEU A 240 1.37 19.21 -10.12
C LEU A 240 1.31 20.73 -9.98
N GLU A 241 1.57 21.46 -11.07
CA GLU A 241 1.34 22.91 -11.12
C GLU A 241 -0.14 23.20 -10.87
N ARG A 242 -1.04 22.49 -11.56
CA ARG A 242 -2.48 22.65 -11.34
C ARG A 242 -2.92 22.23 -9.95
N ALA A 243 -2.37 21.16 -9.39
CA ALA A 243 -2.69 20.69 -8.04
C ALA A 243 -2.32 21.74 -6.96
N SER A 244 -1.32 22.57 -7.23
CA SER A 244 -0.90 23.65 -6.33
C SER A 244 -1.89 24.82 -6.32
N ALA A 245 -2.61 25.05 -7.42
CA ALA A 245 -3.58 26.14 -7.56
C ALA A 245 -5.04 25.70 -7.34
N ALA A 246 -5.40 24.51 -7.81
CA ALA A 246 -6.75 23.95 -7.86
C ALA A 246 -6.69 22.41 -7.65
N PRO A 247 -6.56 21.93 -6.40
CA PRO A 247 -6.35 20.52 -6.10
C PRO A 247 -7.51 19.61 -6.53
N ASP A 248 -8.76 20.10 -6.47
CA ASP A 248 -9.92 19.32 -6.92
C ASP A 248 -9.95 19.16 -8.44
N GLU A 249 -9.65 20.22 -9.20
CA GLU A 249 -9.56 20.14 -10.66
C GLU A 249 -8.42 19.23 -11.12
N ALA A 250 -7.27 19.29 -10.44
CA ALA A 250 -6.15 18.40 -10.71
C ALA A 250 -6.52 16.94 -10.41
N LEU A 251 -7.38 16.70 -9.42
CA LEU A 251 -7.87 15.36 -9.10
C LEU A 251 -8.84 14.84 -10.15
N ASP A 252 -9.73 15.69 -10.66
CA ASP A 252 -10.63 15.35 -11.76
C ASP A 252 -9.82 14.96 -13.00
N LEU A 253 -8.76 15.70 -13.34
CA LEU A 253 -7.84 15.32 -14.41
C LEU A 253 -7.09 14.02 -14.10
N ALA A 254 -6.69 13.82 -12.84
CA ALA A 254 -6.06 12.58 -12.40
C ALA A 254 -7.01 11.36 -12.47
N ALA A 255 -8.32 11.57 -12.62
CA ALA A 255 -9.30 10.51 -12.81
C ALA A 255 -9.04 9.72 -14.10
N ASP A 256 -8.59 10.40 -15.16
CA ASP A 256 -8.38 9.85 -16.49
C ASP A 256 -7.04 9.12 -16.66
N LEU A 257 -6.13 9.27 -15.70
CA LEU A 257 -4.83 8.60 -15.72
C LEU A 257 -4.95 7.08 -15.70
N LYS A 258 -3.96 6.42 -16.30
CA LYS A 258 -3.78 4.97 -16.25
C LYS A 258 -3.04 4.61 -14.97
N GLY A 259 -3.72 3.87 -14.09
CA GLY A 259 -3.16 3.49 -12.79
C GLY A 259 -4.03 2.48 -12.03
N PRO A 260 -3.64 2.13 -10.80
CA PRO A 260 -4.31 1.12 -9.97
C PRO A 260 -5.58 1.69 -9.33
N ARG A 261 -6.65 1.86 -10.11
CA ARG A 261 -7.91 2.48 -9.66
C ARG A 261 -8.55 1.73 -8.48
N GLU A 262 -8.37 0.43 -8.43
CA GLU A 262 -8.90 -0.46 -7.40
C GLU A 262 -8.20 -0.28 -6.04
N ALA A 263 -7.09 0.46 -6.02
CA ALA A 263 -6.31 0.80 -4.85
C ALA A 263 -6.56 2.25 -4.37
N ASP A 264 -7.54 2.96 -4.94
CA ASP A 264 -7.87 4.33 -4.50
C ASP A 264 -8.60 4.29 -3.13
N PRO A 265 -8.02 4.86 -2.06
CA PRO A 265 -8.67 4.90 -0.76
C PRO A 265 -9.91 5.81 -0.74
N ARG A 266 -10.08 6.74 -1.68
CA ARG A 266 -11.19 7.70 -1.70
C ARG A 266 -12.54 7.03 -1.99
N ASP A 267 -12.56 6.01 -2.84
CA ASP A 267 -13.74 5.18 -3.07
C ASP A 267 -14.16 4.46 -1.79
N ALA A 268 -13.18 3.93 -1.05
CA ALA A 268 -13.43 3.29 0.24
C ALA A 268 -13.91 4.29 1.29
N LEU A 269 -13.32 5.49 1.37
CA LEU A 269 -13.76 6.55 2.28
C LEU A 269 -15.20 6.99 2.00
N THR A 270 -15.55 7.15 0.73
CA THR A 270 -16.91 7.47 0.28
C THR A 270 -17.89 6.37 0.71
N ALA A 271 -17.54 5.10 0.47
CA ALA A 271 -18.37 3.96 0.87
C ALA A 271 -18.54 3.82 2.40
N LEU A 272 -17.57 4.32 3.17
CA LEU A 272 -17.60 4.35 4.64
C LEU A 272 -18.27 5.61 5.20
N GLY A 273 -18.68 6.56 4.37
CA GLY A 273 -19.23 7.85 4.80
C GLY A 273 -18.22 8.73 5.54
N VAL A 274 -16.93 8.54 5.29
CA VAL A 274 -15.86 9.31 5.95
C VAL A 274 -15.51 10.52 5.07
N PRO A 275 -15.71 11.76 5.56
CA PRO A 275 -15.40 12.95 4.76
C PRO A 275 -13.89 13.11 4.58
N VAL A 276 -13.51 13.46 3.35
CA VAL A 276 -12.15 13.92 3.03
C VAL A 276 -12.00 15.36 3.51
N ALA A 277 -10.98 15.62 4.33
CA ALA A 277 -10.72 16.94 4.87
C ALA A 277 -9.65 17.71 4.07
N GLU A 278 -8.71 17.01 3.45
CA GLU A 278 -7.67 17.62 2.61
C GLU A 278 -7.12 16.62 1.60
N THR A 279 -6.73 17.11 0.42
CA THR A 279 -6.02 16.34 -0.60
C THR A 279 -4.77 17.08 -1.01
N ARG A 280 -3.64 16.38 -1.11
CA ARG A 280 -2.39 16.90 -1.68
C ARG A 280 -1.82 15.93 -2.70
N MET A 281 -1.05 16.48 -3.63
CA MET A 281 -0.37 15.70 -4.66
C MET A 281 1.10 16.07 -4.73
N TRP A 282 1.95 15.09 -5.03
CA TRP A 282 3.36 15.33 -5.32
C TRP A 282 3.93 14.22 -6.21
N ALA A 283 5.02 14.56 -6.92
CA ALA A 283 5.84 13.57 -7.60
C ALA A 283 6.62 12.71 -6.58
N TRP A 284 6.64 11.41 -6.83
CA TRP A 284 7.54 10.48 -6.15
C TRP A 284 8.52 9.88 -7.17
N PRO A 285 9.78 10.35 -7.16
CA PRO A 285 10.83 9.85 -8.05
C PRO A 285 11.32 8.47 -7.62
N PHE A 286 10.55 7.45 -7.98
CA PHE A 286 10.69 6.10 -7.45
C PHE A 286 12.04 5.49 -7.81
N VAL A 287 12.38 5.49 -9.10
CA VAL A 287 13.70 5.13 -9.65
C VAL A 287 14.04 6.09 -10.81
N PRO A 288 15.31 6.18 -11.27
CA PRO A 288 15.65 7.07 -12.37
C PRO A 288 14.76 6.85 -13.61
N GLY A 289 14.11 7.91 -14.08
CA GLY A 289 13.19 7.89 -15.23
C GLY A 289 11.81 7.29 -14.94
N VAL A 290 11.45 7.10 -13.66
CA VAL A 290 10.14 6.60 -13.25
C VAL A 290 9.62 7.42 -12.08
N ASP A 291 8.57 8.18 -12.34
CA ASP A 291 7.92 9.06 -11.38
C ASP A 291 6.48 8.62 -11.16
N TYR A 292 6.05 8.60 -9.90
CA TYR A 292 4.66 8.35 -9.53
C TYR A 292 3.98 9.65 -9.13
N LEU A 293 2.73 9.83 -9.53
CA LEU A 293 1.84 10.79 -8.88
C LEU A 293 1.32 10.16 -7.61
N VAL A 294 1.70 10.74 -6.47
CA VAL A 294 1.17 10.36 -5.17
C VAL A 294 0.02 11.28 -4.84
N VAL A 295 -1.06 10.70 -4.37
CA VAL A 295 -2.17 11.44 -3.80
C VAL A 295 -2.26 11.11 -2.32
N ALA A 296 -2.17 12.14 -1.49
CA ALA A 296 -2.36 12.05 -0.06
C ALA A 296 -3.75 12.57 0.29
N THR A 297 -4.55 11.71 0.92
CA THR A 297 -5.91 12.04 1.35
C THR A 297 -5.97 12.01 2.87
N ARG A 298 -6.30 13.14 3.49
CA ARG A 298 -6.44 13.29 4.94
C ARG A 298 -7.91 13.27 5.33
N THR A 299 -8.22 12.60 6.43
CA THR A 299 -9.55 12.60 7.06
C THR A 299 -9.46 13.05 8.52
N GLY A 300 -10.60 13.48 9.07
CA GLY A 300 -10.74 13.95 10.45
C GLY A 300 -9.97 15.24 10.74
N GLY A 301 -9.82 15.59 12.02
CA GLY A 301 -9.18 16.83 12.48
C GLY A 301 -10.18 17.90 12.91
#